data_AF-A0A971SLH3-F1
#
_entry.id   AF-A0A971SLH3-F1
#
_cell.length_a   1.000
_cell.length_b   1.000
_cell.length_c   1.000
_cell.angle_alpha   90.00
_cell.angle_beta   90.00
_cell.angle_gamma   90.00
#
_symmetry.space_group_name_H-M   'P 1'
#
loop_
_entity.id
_entity.type
_entity.pdbx_description
1 polymer ?
#
loop_
_entity_poly.entity_id
_entity_poly.type
_entity_poly.pdbx_seq_one_letter_code
_entity_poly.pdbx_strand_id
1 'polypeptide(L)' 'MHKYRCASCGHIFTSENFAEKCPECGSRILIHKEGEPKKNSTCSCKGGNCSSCAGQCG' A
#
# COMPACT_ATOMS: atom_id res chain seq x y z
N MET A 1 -1.42 14.59 0.56
CA MET A 1 -0.17 14.53 1.37
C MET A 1 0.31 13.09 1.38
N HIS A 2 1.55 12.83 0.97
CA HIS A 2 2.12 11.49 0.86
C HIS A 2 2.99 11.18 2.08
N LYS A 3 2.84 10.01 2.68
CA LYS A 3 3.66 9.59 3.83
C LYS A 3 4.71 8.58 3.37
N TYR A 4 5.98 8.90 3.58
CA TYR A 4 7.11 8.05 3.23
C TYR A 4 7.82 7.56 4.49
N ARG A 5 8.29 6.31 4.44
CA ARG A 5 9.16 5.71 5.46
C ARG A 5 10.49 5.34 4.83
N CYS A 6 11.59 5.85 5.37
CA CYS A 6 12.91 5.42 4.93
C CYS A 6 13.16 3.95 5.30
N ALA A 7 13.59 3.14 4.33
CA ALA A 7 13.93 1.75 4.59
C ALA A 7 15.27 1.58 5.34
N SER A 8 16.19 2.54 5.19
CA SER A 8 17.51 2.48 5.84
C SER A 8 17.46 2.86 7.31
N CYS A 9 16.90 4.03 7.66
CA CYS A 9 16.87 4.51 9.05
C CYS A 9 15.50 4.35 9.73
N GLY A 10 14.45 4.04 8.99
CA GLY A 10 13.10 3.90 9.54
C GLY A 10 12.35 5.23 9.75
N HIS A 11 12.97 6.38 9.48
CA HIS A 11 12.35 7.70 9.64
C HIS A 11 11.09 7.86 8.79
N ILE A 12 10.02 8.41 9.38
CA ILE A 12 8.71 8.58 8.73
C ILE A 12 8.46 10.08 8.58
N PHE A 13 8.23 10.52 7.35
CA PHE A 13 7.96 11.93 7.04
C PHE A 13 6.88 12.07 5.98
N THR A 14 6.19 13.19 6.00
CA THR A 14 5.17 13.54 5.01
C THR A 14 5.72 14.54 4.01
N SER A 15 5.42 14.35 2.73
CA SER A 15 5.82 15.26 1.66
C SER A 15 4.63 15.51 0.74
N GLU A 16 4.49 16.76 0.28
CA GLU A 16 3.53 17.11 -0.76
C GLU A 16 3.98 16.64 -2.15
N ASN A 17 5.29 16.70 -2.40
CA ASN A 17 5.92 16.23 -3.63
C ASN A 17 6.61 14.87 -3.45
N PHE A 18 7.00 14.25 -4.56
CA PHE A 18 7.80 13.03 -4.55
C PHE A 18 9.14 13.27 -3.85
N ALA A 19 9.44 12.44 -2.84
CA ALA A 19 10.70 12.53 -2.12
C ALA A 19 11.72 11.56 -2.76
N GLU A 20 12.86 12.09 -3.19
CA GLU A 20 13.95 11.29 -3.80
C GLU A 20 14.98 10.79 -2.76
N LYS A 21 15.06 11.47 -1.61
CA LYS A 21 16.01 11.16 -0.53
C LYS A 21 15.40 11.39 0.84
N CYS A 22 15.84 10.58 1.81
CA CYS A 22 15.49 10.77 3.21
C CYS A 22 16.21 12.01 3.77
N PRO A 23 15.51 12.94 4.46
CA PRO A 23 16.13 14.12 5.05
C PRO A 23 17.05 13.81 6.23
N GLU A 24 16.90 12.66 6.89
CA GLU A 24 17.72 12.28 8.04
C GLU A 24 19.02 11.58 7.67
N CYS A 25 18.96 10.58 6.78
CA CYS A 25 20.12 9.75 6.46
C CYS A 25 20.61 9.89 5.01
N GLY A 26 19.89 10.63 4.16
CA GLY A 26 20.22 10.77 2.73
C GLY A 26 19.96 9.52 1.88
N SER A 27 19.38 8.45 2.44
CA SER A 27 19.06 7.24 1.68
C SER A 27 18.00 7.50 0.62
N ARG A 28 18.16 6.85 -0.55
CA ARG A 28 17.23 6.94 -1.69
C ARG A 28 16.12 5.88 -1.66
N ILE A 29 16.13 5.01 -0.65
CA ILE A 29 15.17 3.90 -0.50
C ILE A 29 14.04 4.36 0.42
N LEU A 30 12.94 4.79 -0.17
CA LEU A 30 11.77 5.35 0.51
C LEU A 30 10.55 4.49 0.21
N ILE A 31 9.91 3.97 1.25
CA ILE A 31 8.69 3.17 1.19
C ILE A 31 7.50 4.11 1.35
N HIS A 32 6.68 4.24 0.31
CA HIS A 32 5.43 4.99 0.39
C HIS A 32 4.43 4.21 1.26
N LYS A 33 4.05 4.78 2.41
CA LYS A 33 3.20 4.15 3.44
C LYS A 33 1.73 4.57 3.36
N GLU A 34 1.46 5.83 3.02
CA GLU A 34 0.10 6.39 3.15
C GLU A 34 -0.19 7.43 2.07
N GLY A 35 -1.39 7.28 1.51
CA GLY A 35 -2.00 7.92 0.35
C GLY A 35 -3.09 6.94 -0.05
N GLU A 36 -4.35 7.38 -0.05
CA GLU A 36 -5.58 6.55 -0.07
C GLU A 36 -5.34 5.17 -0.70
N PRO A 37 -5.40 4.06 0.07
CA PRO A 37 -5.46 2.78 -0.58
C PRO A 37 -6.74 2.83 -1.41
N LYS A 38 -6.62 2.74 -2.74
CA LYS A 38 -7.69 2.12 -3.51
C LYS A 38 -7.86 0.75 -2.87
N LYS A 39 -8.76 0.66 -1.90
CA LYS A 39 -9.44 -0.55 -1.53
C LYS A 39 -10.22 -0.90 -2.80
N ASN A 40 -9.51 -1.42 -3.81
CA ASN A 40 -10.12 -2.40 -4.68
C ASN A 40 -10.37 -3.57 -3.75
N SER A 41 -11.50 -3.45 -3.06
CA SER A 41 -12.07 -4.46 -2.21
C SER A 41 -12.04 -5.70 -3.06
N THR A 42 -11.13 -6.61 -2.69
CA THR A 42 -11.31 -8.04 -2.69
C THR A 42 -12.57 -8.42 -3.43
N CYS A 43 -12.39 -9.06 -4.58
CA CYS A 43 -13.36 -9.87 -5.29
C CYS A 43 -14.44 -10.35 -4.31
N SER A 44 -15.48 -9.53 -4.19
CA SER A 44 -16.69 -9.87 -3.49
C SER A 44 -17.48 -10.50 -4.61
N CYS A 45 -17.41 -11.82 -4.68
CA CYS A 45 -18.28 -12.68 -5.45
C CYS A 45 -19.74 -12.37 -5.08
N LYS A 46 -20.24 -11.26 -5.58
CA LYS A 46 -21.64 -10.86 -5.67
C LYS A 46 -21.99 -10.93 -7.15
N GLY A 47 -22.42 -12.12 -7.58
CA GLY A 47 -23.21 -12.27 -8.81
C GLY A 47 -22.46 -12.60 -10.09
N GLY A 48 -21.35 -13.33 -10.03
CA GLY A 48 -20.72 -13.94 -11.22
C GLY A 48 -20.64 -15.46 -11.05
N ASN A 49 -21.22 -16.21 -11.98
CA ASN A 49 -21.23 -17.67 -12.00
C ASN A 49 -19.79 -18.21 -12.14
N CYS A 50 -19.18 -18.58 -11.02
CA CYS A 50 -17.88 -19.27 -10.98
C CYS A 50 -18.14 -20.77 -10.85
N SER A 51 -18.26 -21.45 -11.99
CA SER A 51 -18.61 -22.88 -12.12
C SER A 51 -17.53 -23.88 -11.62
N SER A 52 -16.81 -23.59 -10.54
CA SER A 52 -15.87 -24.55 -9.93
C SER A 52 -15.36 -24.11 -8.56
N CYS A 53 -16.14 -24.32 -7.51
CA CYS A 53 -15.62 -24.44 -6.14
C CYS A 53 -16.49 -25.46 -5.38
N ALA A 54 -16.05 -26.72 -5.34
CA ALA A 54 -16.62 -27.72 -4.45
C ALA A 54 -16.20 -27.43 -3.01
N GLY A 55 -17.14 -27.12 -2.11
CA GLY A 55 -16.85 -26.95 -0.68
C GLY A 55 -18.07 -26.43 0.08
N GLN A 56 -18.63 -27.28 0.94
CA GLN A 56 -19.91 -27.11 1.64
C GLN A 56 -19.94 -25.91 2.59
N CYS A 57 -21.00 -25.10 2.48
CA CYS A 57 -21.42 -24.18 3.54
C CYS A 57 -22.33 -24.95 4.51
N GLY A 58 -21.98 -24.93 5.80
CA GLY A 58 -22.89 -25.23 6.91
C GLY A 58 -23.37 -23.95 7.56
#